data_AF-A0AB37KHA4-F1
#
_entry.id   AF-A0AB37KHA4-F1
#
_cell.length_a   1.000
_cell.length_b   1.000
_cell.length_c   1.000
_cell.angle_alpha   90.00
_cell.angle_beta   90.00
_cell.angle_gamma   90.00
#
_symmetry.space_group_name_H-M   'P 1'
#
loop_
_entity.id
_entity.type
_entity.pdbx_description
1 polymer ?
#
loop_
_entity_poly.entity_id
_entity_poly.type
_entity_poly.pdbx_seq_one_letter_code
_entity_poly.pdbx_strand_id
1 'polypeptide(L)'
;MNRLDIEHQINVYNKAKYKKNTAIRDAVIIELLFSTGIRVSELCNIKNTEIDLDGRELLIYVKGVKERMLQIGNDSVIMTLKAYETIYHTKID
;
A
#
# COMPACT_ATOMS: atom_id res chain seq x y z
N MET A 1 -25.52 18.50 22.22
CA MET A 1 -25.21 17.14 21.71
C MET A 1 -24.69 16.32 22.88
N ASN A 2 -25.26 15.14 23.13
CA ASN A 2 -24.89 14.34 24.31
C ASN A 2 -23.67 13.45 24.02
N ARG A 3 -23.13 12.81 25.06
CA ARG A 3 -21.95 11.92 24.96
C ARG A 3 -22.16 10.75 24.00
N LEU A 4 -23.37 10.17 23.94
CA LEU A 4 -23.71 9.06 23.04
C LEU A 4 -23.70 9.48 21.57
N ASP A 5 -24.20 10.68 21.27
CA ASP A 5 -24.20 11.24 19.91
C ASP A 5 -22.78 11.45 19.39
N ILE A 6 -21.86 11.90 20.25
CA ILE A 6 -20.44 12.09 19.94
C ILE A 6 -19.76 10.75 19.68
N GLU A 7 -19.97 9.76 20.56
CA GLU A 7 -19.41 8.41 20.39
C GLU A 7 -19.89 7.74 19.10
N HIS A 8 -21.18 7.92 18.75
CA HIS A 8 -21.72 7.42 17.50
C HIS A 8 -21.02 8.05 16.29
N GLN A 9 -20.85 9.37 16.26
CA GLN A 9 -20.16 10.06 15.16
C GLN A 9 -18.70 9.61 15.01
N ILE A 10 -17.98 9.47 16.13
CA ILE A 10 -16.60 8.96 16.12
C ILE A 10 -16.54 7.55 15.53
N ASN A 11 -17.47 6.66 15.93
CA ASN A 11 -17.52 5.30 15.41
C ASN A 11 -17.83 5.24 13.91
N VAL A 12 -18.79 6.04 13.44
CA VAL A 12 -19.11 6.14 12.01
C VAL A 12 -17.90 6.64 11.22
N TYR A 13 -17.24 7.70 11.70
CA TYR A 13 -16.03 8.24 11.09
C TYR A 13 -14.90 7.19 11.03
N ASN A 14 -14.62 6.50 12.13
CA ASN A 14 -13.58 5.48 12.20
C ASN A 14 -13.86 4.31 11.25
N LYS A 15 -15.12 3.87 11.15
CA LYS A 15 -15.53 2.82 10.20
C LYS A 15 -15.35 3.25 8.75
N ALA A 16 -15.73 4.49 8.41
CA ALA A 16 -15.52 5.03 7.07
C ALA A 16 -14.03 5.17 6.74
N LYS A 17 -13.22 5.68 7.68
CA LYS A 17 -11.77 5.80 7.55
C LYS A 17 -11.12 4.43 7.34
N TYR A 18 -11.50 3.42 8.13
CA TYR A 18 -11.01 2.05 7.96
C TYR A 18 -11.32 1.51 6.56
N LYS A 19 -12.57 1.62 6.09
CA LYS A 19 -12.97 1.18 4.74
C LYS A 19 -12.16 1.88 3.65
N LYS A 20 -11.97 3.20 3.76
CA LYS A 20 -11.16 3.97 2.80
C LYS A 20 -9.71 3.48 2.76
N ASN A 21 -9.09 3.30 3.92
CA ASN A 21 -7.70 2.82 4.00
C ASN A 21 -7.54 1.42 3.41
N THR A 22 -8.47 0.51 3.72
CA THR A 22 -8.51 -0.84 3.16
C THR A 22 -8.67 -0.81 1.63
N ALA A 23 -9.55 0.04 1.10
CA ALA A 23 -9.73 0.17 -0.34
C ALA A 23 -8.44 0.66 -1.06
N ILE A 24 -7.69 1.57 -0.43
CA ILE A 24 -6.41 2.05 -0.98
C ILE A 24 -5.36 0.93 -0.96
N ARG A 25 -5.26 0.16 0.13
CA ARG A 25 -4.38 -1.02 0.19
C ARG A 25 -4.73 -2.02 -0.92
N ASP A 26 -6.01 -2.36 -1.06
CA ASP A 26 -6.46 -3.35 -2.04
C ASP A 26 -6.21 -2.86 -3.48
N ALA A 27 -6.37 -1.56 -3.74
CA ALA A 27 -6.00 -0.94 -5.01
C ALA A 27 -4.49 -1.08 -5.31
N VAL A 28 -3.61 -0.76 -4.35
CA VAL A 28 -2.16 -0.95 -4.52
C VAL A 28 -1.82 -2.40 -4.85
N ILE A 29 -2.42 -3.37 -4.14
CA ILE A 29 -2.17 -4.80 -4.38
C ILE A 29 -2.54 -5.17 -5.82
N ILE A 30 -3.73 -4.79 -6.28
CA ILE A 30 -4.20 -5.10 -7.63
C ILE A 30 -3.34 -4.40 -8.68
N GLU A 31 -3.04 -3.12 -8.49
CA GLU A 31 -2.24 -2.32 -9.42
C GLU A 31 -0.82 -2.88 -9.56
N LEU A 32 -0.17 -3.26 -8.46
CA LEU A 32 1.16 -3.87 -8.50
C LEU A 32 1.14 -5.23 -9.19
N LEU A 33 0.19 -6.11 -8.85
CA LEU A 33 0.02 -7.41 -9.51
C LEU A 33 -0.14 -7.24 -11.03
N PHE A 34 -0.97 -6.31 -11.46
CA PHE A 34 -1.29 -6.11 -12.87
C PHE A 34 -0.19 -5.39 -13.64
N SER A 35 0.37 -4.31 -13.08
CA SER A 35 1.36 -3.47 -13.79
C SER A 35 2.76 -4.08 -13.83
N THR A 36 3.14 -4.88 -12.84
CA THR A 36 4.50 -5.43 -12.72
C THR A 36 4.58 -6.93 -12.95
N GLY A 37 3.45 -7.65 -12.90
CA GLY A 37 3.42 -9.11 -12.97
C GLY A 37 4.13 -9.79 -11.78
N ILE A 38 4.27 -9.08 -10.66
CA ILE A 38 4.81 -9.64 -9.42
C ILE A 38 3.95 -10.83 -8.94
N ARG A 39 4.58 -11.85 -8.36
CA ARG A 39 3.82 -12.96 -7.75
C ARG A 39 3.24 -12.53 -6.41
N VAL A 40 2.07 -13.05 -6.05
CA VAL A 40 1.44 -12.79 -4.74
C VAL A 40 2.39 -13.07 -3.57
N SER A 41 3.11 -14.19 -3.62
CA SER A 41 4.08 -14.54 -2.57
C SER A 41 5.27 -13.58 -2.49
N GLU A 42 5.67 -12.96 -3.60
CA GLU A 42 6.73 -11.95 -3.63
C GLU A 42 6.20 -10.65 -3.02
N LEU A 43 5.03 -10.19 -3.50
CA LEU A 43 4.36 -8.97 -3.02
C LEU A 43 4.12 -8.99 -1.49
N CYS A 44 3.66 -10.11 -0.95
CA CYS A 44 3.42 -10.25 0.50
C CYS A 44 4.68 -10.17 1.36
N ASN A 45 5.87 -10.32 0.77
CA ASN A 45 7.15 -10.32 1.47
C ASN A 45 8.00 -9.08 1.19
N ILE A 46 7.52 -8.14 0.37
CA ILE A 46 8.23 -6.89 0.10
C ILE A 46 8.38 -6.07 1.38
N LYS A 47 9.56 -5.50 1.58
CA LYS A 47 9.87 -4.54 2.64
C LYS A 47 9.87 -3.11 2.07
N ASN A 48 9.61 -2.13 2.93
CA ASN A 48 9.65 -0.71 2.53
C ASN A 48 11.01 -0.30 1.92
N THR A 49 12.11 -0.89 2.41
CA THR A 49 13.46 -0.64 1.89
C THR A 49 13.70 -1.18 0.47
N GLU A 50 12.79 -2.01 -0.04
CA GLU A 50 12.88 -2.65 -1.37
C GLU A 50 12.01 -1.92 -2.40
N ILE A 51 11.35 -0.83 -2.01
CA ILE A 51 10.52 0.01 -2.87
C ILE A 51 11.19 1.37 -3.03
N ASP A 52 11.57 1.71 -4.25
CA ASP A 52 11.97 3.07 -4.61
C ASP A 52 10.82 3.74 -5.39
N LEU A 53 10.06 4.62 -4.72
CA LEU A 53 8.94 5.32 -5.35
C LEU A 53 9.38 6.47 -6.27
N ASP A 54 10.60 6.99 -6.11
CA ASP A 54 11.12 8.08 -6.94
C ASP A 54 11.80 7.51 -8.19
N GLY A 55 12.57 6.44 -8.03
CA GLY A 55 13.10 5.61 -9.12
C GLY A 55 12.04 4.73 -9.80
N ARG A 56 10.89 4.53 -9.14
CA ARG A 56 9.76 3.70 -9.59
C ARG A 56 10.12 2.23 -9.77
N GLU A 57 10.85 1.70 -8.81
CA GLU A 57 11.44 0.37 -8.86
C GLU A 57 11.07 -0.46 -7.62
N LEU A 58 10.88 -1.77 -7.84
CA LEU A 58 10.69 -2.77 -6.80
C LEU A 58 11.79 -3.82 -6.90
N LEU A 59 12.53 -4.03 -5.81
CA LEU A 59 13.54 -5.06 -5.73
C LEU A 59 12.93 -6.36 -5.20
N ILE A 60 12.98 -7.43 -5.99
CA ILE A 60 12.35 -8.72 -5.66
C ILE A 60 13.40 -9.81 -5.48
N TYR A 61 13.31 -10.49 -4.33
CA TYR A 61 14.12 -11.66 -4.00
C TYR A 61 13.50 -12.95 -4.53
N VAL A 62 14.19 -13.65 -5.44
CA VAL A 62 13.80 -14.99 -5.88
C VAL A 62 14.55 -16.03 -5.05
N LYS A 63 13.81 -17.06 -4.59
CA LYS A 63 14.38 -18.17 -3.82
C LYS A 63 15.55 -18.80 -4.59
N GLY A 64 16.77 -18.64 -4.08
CA GLY A 64 17.98 -19.16 -4.72
C GLY A 64 18.90 -18.11 -5.36
N VAL A 65 19.11 -16.96 -4.71
CA VAL A 65 20.27 -16.05 -4.92
C VAL A 65 20.08 -14.93 -5.97
N LYS A 66 19.08 -14.96 -6.85
CA LYS A 66 18.90 -13.88 -7.86
C LYS A 66 17.84 -12.85 -7.47
N GLU A 67 18.24 -11.59 -7.44
CA GLU A 67 17.35 -10.43 -7.39
C GLU A 67 16.87 -10.07 -8.80
N ARG A 68 15.64 -9.57 -8.92
CA ARG A 68 15.19 -8.86 -10.13
C ARG A 68 14.55 -7.54 -9.74
N MET A 69 14.73 -6.56 -10.60
CA MET A 69 14.09 -5.25 -10.49
C MET A 69 12.83 -5.23 -11.35
N LEU A 70 11.71 -4.78 -10.78
CA LEU A 70 10.47 -4.53 -11.51
C LEU A 70 10.26 -3.02 -11.58
N GLN A 71 9.92 -2.51 -12.76
CA GLN A 71 9.61 -1.09 -12.94
C GLN A 71 8.11 -0.83 -12.85
N ILE A 72 7.75 0.27 -12.20
CA ILE A 72 6.39 0.78 -12.10
C ILE A 72 6.23 1.91 -13.13
N GLY A 73 5.84 1.54 -14.35
CA GLY A 73 5.73 2.51 -15.46
C GLY A 73 4.52 3.45 -15.39
N ASN A 74 3.51 3.14 -14.56
CA ASN A 74 2.25 3.87 -14.55
C ASN A 74 2.17 4.86 -13.37
N ASP A 75 1.98 6.15 -13.69
CA ASP A 75 1.88 7.24 -12.72
C ASP A 75 0.75 7.02 -11.69
N SER A 76 -0.38 6.44 -12.11
CA SER A 76 -1.50 6.12 -11.22
C SER A 76 -1.04 5.20 -10.09
N VAL A 77 -0.24 4.19 -10.40
CA VAL A 77 0.26 3.21 -9.42
C VAL A 77 1.18 3.88 -8.41
N ILE A 78 2.05 4.80 -8.87
CA ILE A 78 2.91 5.61 -8.00
C ILE A 78 2.06 6.50 -7.08
N MET A 79 1.02 7.16 -7.60
CA MET A 79 0.12 7.99 -6.79
C MET A 79 -0.62 7.18 -5.73
N THR A 80 -1.15 6.00 -6.08
CA THR A 80 -1.81 5.10 -5.13
C THR A 80 -0.84 4.59 -4.07
N LEU A 81 0.39 4.25 -4.45
CA LEU A 81 1.45 3.84 -3.52
C LEU A 81 1.82 4.95 -2.53
N LYS A 82 1.99 6.19 -2.99
CA LYS A 82 2.26 7.35 -2.11
C LYS A 82 1.09 7.61 -1.15
N ALA A 83 -0.15 7.43 -1.61
CA ALA A 83 -1.33 7.52 -0.74
C ALA A 83 -1.35 6.40 0.31
N TYR A 84 -1.00 5.17 -0.08
CA TYR A 84 -0.85 4.04 0.84
C TYR A 84 0.25 4.30 1.88
N GLU A 85 1.43 4.74 1.45
CA GLU A 85 2.54 5.09 2.34
C GLU A 85 2.10 6.16 3.35
N THR A 86 1.46 7.25 2.90
CA THR A 86 0.95 8.30 3.81
C THR A 86 0.00 7.73 4.88
N ILE A 87 -0.83 6.75 4.54
CA ILE A 87 -1.80 6.15 5.46
C ILE A 87 -1.14 5.23 6.49
N TYR A 88 -0.10 4.48 6.09
CA TYR A 88 0.46 3.39 6.89
C TYR A 88 1.87 3.66 7.45
N HIS A 89 2.62 4.62 6.90
CA HIS A 89 3.97 4.98 7.34
C HIS A 89 3.98 5.98 8.52
N THR A 90 2.85 6.64 8.79
CA THR A 90 2.68 7.53 9.98
C THR A 90 2.50 6.77 11.31
N LYS A 91 2.92 5.49 11.38
CA LYS A 91 2.64 4.58 12.51
C LYS A 91 3.86 3.85 13.06
N ILE A 92 5.05 4.11 12.54
CA ILE A 92 6.29 3.48 13.03
C ILE A 92 7.31 4.59 13.31
N ASP A 93 7.22 5.13 14.53
CA ASP A 93 8.34 5.64 15.34
C ASP A 93 8.25 4.93 16.70
#